data_AF-A0A814FV20-F1
#
_entry.id   AF-A0A814FV20-F1
#
_cell.length_a   1.000
_cell.length_b   1.000
_cell.length_c   1.000
_cell.angle_alpha   90.00
_cell.angle_beta   90.00
_cell.angle_gamma   90.00
#
_symmetry.space_group_name_H-M   'P 1'
#
loop_
_entity.id
_entity.type
_entity.pdbx_description
1 polymer ?
#
loop_
_entity_poly.entity_id
_entity_poly.type
_entity_poly.pdbx_seq_one_letter_code
_entity_poly.pdbx_strand_id
1 'polypeptide(L)'
;MAADQREFIEIYQYAKKNINPDLIYRSLLYNSNVLTMIPPHETLSILHHIVSHANLDLFNKVIAIPNLRLILLTKSAGKPSKDILEISHEKIKKSQQHQMIYKRIKELNELDKFVEYAKHNQTDQCKQMLIQTDMDLANMKPPYRKYYLIHHLAYANNRREFDELRNLGTCHFNMLLLTSDNKTAAEVAFENHHQDFGNYLESLSPEMKKIREKHQAIQQSSIIAQEEEEKYVEQQLQSIQLPNNMLSCFTCPLTKELFIDPVVCADGFTYERAAIQQWLNGGQNRSPMTNMELSNTNLVPNIVIKSALDELREKEHQVSRL
;
A
#
# COMPACT_ATOMS: atom_id res chain seq x y z
N MET A 1 12.43 5.43 15.92
CA MET A 1 11.98 6.33 17.01
C MET A 1 12.86 7.56 17.20
N ALA A 2 14.14 7.46 17.59
CA ALA A 2 14.99 8.66 17.77
C ALA A 2 15.46 9.31 16.44
N ALA A 3 15.67 8.51 15.39
CA ALA A 3 16.03 9.00 14.06
C ALA A 3 14.86 9.78 13.41
N ASP A 4 13.64 9.24 13.48
CA ASP A 4 12.43 9.87 12.93
C ASP A 4 12.13 11.25 13.54
N GLN A 5 12.43 11.44 14.84
CA GLN A 5 12.24 12.74 15.50
C GLN A 5 13.27 13.79 15.06
N ARG A 6 14.52 13.40 14.80
CA ARG A 6 15.55 14.33 14.33
C ARG A 6 15.26 14.78 12.90
N GLU A 7 14.94 13.84 12.02
CA GLU A 7 14.58 14.12 10.64
C GLU A 7 13.35 15.04 10.56
N PHE A 8 12.32 14.77 11.38
CA PHE A 8 11.16 15.65 11.50
C PHE A 8 11.51 17.09 11.88
N ILE A 9 12.36 17.26 12.90
CA ILE A 9 12.78 18.60 13.36
C ILE A 9 13.54 19.33 12.25
N GLU A 10 14.43 18.66 11.53
CA GLU A 10 15.19 19.26 10.44
C GLU A 10 14.26 19.74 9.31
N ILE A 11 13.35 18.88 8.84
CA ILE A 11 12.36 19.24 7.81
C ILE A 11 11.50 20.41 8.28
N TYR A 12 11.05 20.40 9.53
CA TYR A 12 10.27 21.48 10.11
C TYR A 12 11.04 22.82 10.10
N GLN A 13 12.32 22.82 10.49
CA GLN A 13 13.15 24.02 10.47
C GLN A 13 13.36 24.55 9.05
N TYR A 14 13.56 23.66 8.06
CA TYR A 14 13.67 24.06 6.66
C TYR A 14 12.38 24.68 6.13
N ALA A 15 11.22 24.09 6.45
CA ALA A 15 9.92 24.62 6.06
C ALA A 15 9.64 25.98 6.70
N LYS A 16 9.93 26.11 8.01
CA LYS A 16 9.76 27.36 8.77
C LYS A 16 10.57 28.52 8.20
N LYS A 17 11.73 28.25 7.60
CA LYS A 17 12.60 29.26 6.99
C LYS A 17 12.45 29.35 5.46
N ASN A 18 11.64 28.49 4.84
CA ASN A 18 11.49 28.35 3.38
C ASN A 18 12.84 28.19 2.62
N ILE A 19 13.76 27.39 3.16
CA ILE A 19 15.14 27.32 2.67
C ILE A 19 15.35 26.25 1.57
N ASN A 20 14.69 25.09 1.65
CA ASN A 20 14.97 23.97 0.74
C ASN A 20 13.71 23.16 0.35
N PRO A 21 13.00 23.57 -0.73
CA PRO A 21 11.77 22.93 -1.17
C PRO A 21 11.93 21.47 -1.60
N ASP A 22 13.03 21.13 -2.26
CA ASP A 22 13.24 19.77 -2.77
C ASP A 22 13.57 18.78 -1.66
N LEU A 23 14.32 19.20 -0.64
CA LEU A 23 14.55 18.38 0.54
C LEU A 23 13.24 18.12 1.29
N ILE A 24 12.43 19.16 1.49
CA ILE A 24 11.10 19.03 2.11
C ILE A 24 10.27 18.04 1.29
N TYR A 25 10.14 18.22 -0.02
CA TYR A 25 9.34 17.34 -0.86
C TYR A 25 9.82 15.87 -0.83
N ARG A 26 11.12 15.62 -0.97
CA ARG A 26 11.68 14.26 -0.95
C ARG A 26 11.41 13.57 0.38
N SER A 27 11.63 14.25 1.50
CA SER A 27 11.36 13.66 2.82
C SER A 27 9.87 13.36 3.04
N LEU A 28 8.98 14.16 2.45
CA LEU A 28 7.53 13.96 2.57
C LEU A 28 7.00 12.78 1.76
N LEU A 29 7.71 12.33 0.72
CA LEU A 29 7.36 11.08 0.02
C LEU A 29 7.51 9.85 0.92
N TYR A 30 8.43 9.89 1.89
CA TYR A 30 8.66 8.79 2.83
C TYR A 30 7.69 8.82 4.03
N ASN A 31 7.28 10.01 4.46
CA ASN A 31 6.36 10.16 5.59
C ASN A 31 5.43 11.37 5.44
N SER A 32 4.28 11.16 4.81
CA SER A 32 3.31 12.21 4.50
C SER A 32 2.61 12.81 5.73
N ASN A 33 2.52 12.05 6.84
CA ASN A 33 1.86 12.50 8.07
C ASN A 33 2.53 13.75 8.67
N VAL A 34 3.84 13.89 8.45
CA VAL A 34 4.69 15.00 8.92
C VAL A 34 4.16 16.38 8.49
N LEU A 35 3.50 16.48 7.33
CA LEU A 35 2.90 17.73 6.83
C LEU A 35 1.86 18.34 7.76
N THR A 36 1.10 17.47 8.41
CA THR A 36 -0.09 17.81 9.19
C THR A 36 0.20 17.91 10.68
N MET A 37 1.34 17.34 11.11
CA MET A 37 1.77 17.37 12.50
C MET A 37 2.23 18.76 12.93
N ILE A 38 1.80 19.17 14.13
CA ILE A 38 2.25 20.39 14.80
C ILE A 38 3.10 19.96 15.99
N PRO A 39 4.41 20.32 16.03
CA PRO A 39 5.30 20.01 17.15
C PRO A 39 4.79 20.53 18.51
N PRO A 40 5.16 19.92 19.66
CA PRO A 40 4.67 20.30 20.99
C PRO A 40 4.88 21.76 21.43
N HIS A 41 5.81 22.48 20.79
CA HIS A 41 6.14 23.87 21.10
C HIS A 41 5.92 24.82 19.92
N GLU A 42 5.21 24.37 18.91
CA GLU A 42 4.95 25.14 17.70
C GLU A 42 3.45 25.29 17.50
N THR A 43 3.07 26.34 16.78
CA THR A 43 1.66 26.66 16.53
C THR A 43 1.20 26.29 15.13
N LEU A 44 2.17 26.11 14.23
CA LEU A 44 2.00 25.87 12.80
C LEU A 44 2.60 24.51 12.44
N SER A 45 2.00 23.83 11.46
CA SER A 45 2.59 22.65 10.83
C SER A 45 3.50 23.05 9.67
N ILE A 46 4.17 22.08 9.06
CA ILE A 46 4.93 22.30 7.82
C ILE A 46 4.03 22.87 6.72
N LEU A 47 2.82 22.34 6.53
CA LEU A 47 1.89 22.86 5.52
C LEU A 47 1.53 24.33 5.76
N HIS A 48 1.29 24.71 7.01
CA HIS A 48 1.04 26.10 7.37
C HIS A 48 2.23 27.01 7.01
N HIS A 49 3.47 26.56 7.24
CA HIS A 49 4.66 27.32 6.86
C HIS A 49 4.79 27.46 5.35
N ILE A 50 4.54 26.40 4.59
CA ILE A 50 4.56 26.43 3.11
C ILE A 50 3.56 27.49 2.59
N VAL A 51 2.35 27.49 3.13
CA VAL A 51 1.30 28.45 2.76
C VAL A 51 1.66 29.88 3.18
N SER A 52 2.16 30.03 4.41
CA SER A 52 2.61 31.30 5.00
C SER A 52 3.74 31.97 4.20
N HIS A 53 4.57 31.20 3.50
CA HIS A 53 5.65 31.71 2.64
C HIS A 53 5.28 31.79 1.15
N ALA A 54 4.03 31.46 0.79
CA ALA A 54 3.53 31.48 -0.59
C ALA A 54 4.35 30.66 -1.60
N ASN A 55 4.90 29.52 -1.17
CA ASN A 55 5.62 28.62 -2.05
C ASN A 55 4.62 27.73 -2.83
N LEU A 56 4.10 28.26 -3.93
CA LEU A 56 3.05 27.61 -4.73
C LEU A 56 3.50 26.28 -5.35
N ASP A 57 4.75 26.20 -5.83
CA ASP A 57 5.28 24.99 -6.46
C ASP A 57 5.39 23.85 -5.46
N LEU A 58 5.97 24.13 -4.28
CA LEU A 58 6.04 23.16 -3.20
C LEU A 58 4.65 22.79 -2.70
N PHE A 59 3.73 23.75 -2.59
CA PHE A 59 2.35 23.49 -2.20
C PHE A 59 1.67 22.51 -3.17
N ASN A 60 1.77 22.74 -4.49
CA ASN A 60 1.19 21.87 -5.51
C ASN A 60 1.81 20.46 -5.49
N LYS A 61 3.13 20.36 -5.27
CA LYS A 61 3.81 19.07 -5.09
C LYS A 61 3.30 18.33 -3.85
N VAL A 62 3.10 19.04 -2.74
CA VAL A 62 2.64 18.47 -1.47
C VAL A 62 1.20 17.97 -1.53
N ILE A 63 0.28 18.74 -2.11
CA ILE A 63 -1.13 18.33 -2.21
C ILE A 63 -1.37 17.19 -3.19
N ALA A 64 -0.39 16.87 -4.05
CA ALA A 64 -0.45 15.71 -4.94
C ALA A 64 -0.19 14.39 -4.19
N ILE A 65 0.28 14.44 -2.94
CA ILE A 65 0.42 13.25 -2.10
C ILE A 65 -0.98 12.70 -1.78
N PRO A 66 -1.28 11.43 -2.13
CA PRO A 66 -2.60 10.85 -1.91
C PRO A 66 -3.02 10.87 -0.43
N ASN A 67 -4.32 11.06 -0.18
CA ASN A 67 -4.94 11.06 1.15
C ASN A 67 -4.44 12.16 2.10
N LEU A 68 -3.82 13.22 1.58
CA LEU A 68 -3.48 14.39 2.38
C LEU A 68 -4.76 15.06 2.94
N ARG A 69 -4.77 15.34 4.24
CA ARG A 69 -5.80 16.18 4.87
C ARG A 69 -5.40 17.65 4.80
N LEU A 70 -6.14 18.44 4.05
CA LEU A 70 -5.92 19.89 3.92
C LEU A 70 -6.58 20.72 5.02
N ILE A 71 -7.66 20.22 5.65
CA ILE A 71 -8.27 20.88 6.80
C ILE A 71 -7.35 20.69 8.01
N LEU A 72 -6.48 21.67 8.22
CA LEU A 72 -5.55 21.73 9.33
C LEU A 72 -5.77 23.01 10.10
N LEU A 73 -5.96 22.89 11.40
CA LEU A 73 -6.09 24.01 12.32
C LEU A 73 -4.76 24.25 13.03
N THR A 74 -4.42 25.52 13.25
CA THR A 74 -3.30 25.89 14.12
C THR A 74 -3.55 25.51 15.57
N LYS A 75 -2.46 25.29 16.33
CA LYS A 75 -2.53 25.08 17.79
C LYS A 75 -1.99 26.33 18.49
N SER A 76 -2.85 27.27 18.89
CA SER A 76 -2.38 28.44 19.62
C SER A 76 -3.16 28.63 20.92
N ALA A 77 -2.44 28.62 22.06
CA ALA A 77 -3.02 28.97 23.34
C ALA A 77 -3.38 30.46 23.36
N GLY A 78 -4.67 30.78 23.51
CA GLY A 78 -5.16 32.16 23.64
C GLY A 78 -5.39 32.92 22.31
N LYS A 79 -5.24 32.28 21.14
CA LYS A 79 -5.66 32.83 19.84
C LYS A 79 -6.65 31.88 19.16
N PRO A 80 -7.60 32.38 18.37
CA PRO A 80 -8.48 31.52 17.58
C PRO A 80 -7.63 30.64 16.65
N SER A 81 -7.97 29.35 16.60
CA SER A 81 -7.34 28.41 15.66
C SER A 81 -7.70 28.85 14.25
N LYS A 82 -6.70 28.86 13.37
CA LYS A 82 -6.87 29.26 11.98
C LYS A 82 -6.61 28.11 11.05
N ASP A 83 -7.31 28.06 9.93
CA ASP A 83 -6.99 27.14 8.86
C ASP A 83 -5.97 27.73 7.86
N ILE A 84 -5.55 26.91 6.90
CA ILE A 84 -4.62 27.34 5.85
C ILE A 84 -5.21 28.42 4.92
N LEU A 85 -6.53 28.45 4.72
CA LEU A 85 -7.19 29.45 3.88
C LEU A 85 -7.13 30.82 4.56
N GLU A 86 -7.46 30.88 5.85
CA GLU A 86 -7.35 32.09 6.66
C GLU A 86 -5.91 32.61 6.71
N ILE A 87 -4.93 31.73 6.93
CA ILE A 87 -3.50 32.11 6.94
C ILE A 87 -3.07 32.68 5.59
N SER A 88 -3.51 32.08 4.48
CA SER A 88 -3.20 32.61 3.14
C SER A 88 -3.88 33.96 2.88
N HIS A 89 -5.12 34.15 3.36
CA HIS A 89 -5.88 35.39 3.21
C HIS A 89 -5.23 36.56 3.94
N GLU A 90 -4.73 36.37 5.16
CA GLU A 90 -4.06 37.43 5.93
C GLU A 90 -2.83 38.01 5.22
N LYS A 91 -2.23 37.23 4.33
CA LYS A 91 -1.03 37.62 3.58
C LYS A 91 -1.31 37.92 2.11
N ILE A 92 -2.57 37.92 1.67
CA ILE A 92 -2.95 38.08 0.26
C ILE A 92 -2.36 39.35 -0.39
N LYS A 93 -2.22 40.43 0.38
CA LYS A 93 -1.69 41.72 -0.10
C LYS A 93 -0.16 41.80 -0.16
N LYS A 94 0.57 40.77 0.30
CA LYS A 94 2.05 40.82 0.41
C LYS A 94 2.78 40.66 -0.92
N SER A 95 2.31 39.77 -1.79
CA SER A 95 2.92 39.55 -3.11
C SER A 95 1.96 38.82 -4.05
N GLN A 96 2.27 38.83 -5.35
CA GLN A 96 1.52 38.06 -6.35
C GLN A 96 1.47 36.57 -6.01
N GLN A 97 2.56 35.99 -5.49
CA GLN A 97 2.59 34.59 -5.06
C GLN A 97 1.57 34.30 -3.93
N HIS A 98 1.39 35.24 -2.98
CA HIS A 98 0.38 35.08 -1.93
C HIS A 98 -1.06 35.13 -2.49
N GLN A 99 -1.29 35.92 -3.53
CA GLN A 99 -2.60 35.94 -4.21
C GLN A 99 -2.85 34.61 -4.93
N MET A 100 -1.84 34.08 -5.62
CA MET A 100 -1.94 32.81 -6.32
C MET A 100 -2.18 31.63 -5.35
N ILE A 101 -1.46 31.57 -4.23
CA ILE A 101 -1.66 30.48 -3.25
C ILE A 101 -3.02 30.57 -2.56
N TYR A 102 -3.48 31.79 -2.21
CA TYR A 102 -4.83 31.98 -1.65
C TYR A 102 -5.90 31.53 -2.65
N LYS A 103 -5.80 31.97 -3.92
CA LYS A 103 -6.72 31.56 -4.98
C LYS A 103 -6.72 30.03 -5.11
N ARG A 104 -5.55 29.41 -5.13
CA ARG A 104 -5.40 27.96 -5.25
C ARG A 104 -6.05 27.19 -4.09
N ILE A 105 -5.84 27.63 -2.85
CA ILE A 105 -6.47 27.00 -1.67
C ILE A 105 -7.99 27.19 -1.70
N LYS A 106 -8.47 28.38 -2.10
CA LYS A 106 -9.90 28.65 -2.24
C LYS A 106 -10.55 27.70 -3.26
N GLU A 107 -9.96 27.53 -4.44
CA GLU A 107 -10.42 26.57 -5.46
C GLU A 107 -10.53 25.14 -4.91
N LEU A 108 -9.51 24.67 -4.17
CA LEU A 108 -9.52 23.33 -3.57
C LEU A 108 -10.63 23.18 -2.51
N ASN A 109 -10.83 24.19 -1.67
CA ASN A 109 -11.90 24.19 -0.68
C ASN A 109 -13.29 24.22 -1.33
N GLU A 110 -13.48 24.94 -2.44
CA GLU A 110 -14.74 24.93 -3.21
C GLU A 110 -14.99 23.55 -3.81
N LEU A 111 -13.98 22.90 -4.40
CA LEU A 111 -14.10 21.53 -4.90
C LEU A 111 -14.46 20.52 -3.80
N ASP A 112 -13.79 20.59 -2.64
CA ASP A 112 -14.09 19.71 -1.52
C ASP A 112 -15.53 19.90 -1.02
N LYS A 113 -15.97 21.15 -0.83
CA LYS A 113 -17.34 21.46 -0.41
C LYS A 113 -18.37 20.94 -1.42
N PHE A 114 -18.14 21.14 -2.71
CA PHE A 114 -19.04 20.69 -3.76
C PHE A 114 -19.21 19.16 -3.75
N VAL A 115 -18.10 18.43 -3.61
CA VAL A 115 -18.13 16.96 -3.50
C VAL A 115 -18.88 16.52 -2.24
N GLU A 116 -18.67 17.18 -1.09
CA GLU A 116 -19.40 16.83 0.13
C GLU A 116 -20.90 17.14 0.04
N TYR A 117 -21.30 18.27 -0.54
CA TYR A 117 -22.72 18.58 -0.77
C TYR A 117 -23.40 17.53 -1.65
N ALA A 118 -22.77 17.16 -2.76
CA ALA A 118 -23.32 16.14 -3.65
C ALA A 118 -23.39 14.75 -2.97
N LYS A 119 -22.38 14.37 -2.18
CA LYS A 119 -22.41 13.11 -1.40
C LYS A 119 -23.58 13.06 -0.40
N HIS A 120 -24.02 14.21 0.11
CA HIS A 120 -25.10 14.31 1.09
C HIS A 120 -26.45 14.73 0.47
N ASN A 121 -26.61 14.63 -0.86
CA ASN A 121 -27.85 14.99 -1.57
C ASN A 121 -28.30 16.45 -1.35
N GLN A 122 -27.33 17.37 -1.26
CA GLN A 122 -27.62 18.80 -1.08
C GLN A 122 -27.63 19.53 -2.42
N THR A 123 -28.53 19.11 -3.31
CA THR A 123 -28.62 19.56 -4.71
C THR A 123 -28.75 21.07 -4.84
N ASP A 124 -29.54 21.72 -3.97
CA ASP A 124 -29.70 23.17 -3.96
C ASP A 124 -28.38 23.91 -3.68
N GLN A 125 -27.57 23.38 -2.75
CA GLN A 125 -26.26 23.93 -2.44
C GLN A 125 -25.29 23.73 -3.60
N CYS A 126 -25.29 22.54 -4.22
CA CYS A 126 -24.53 22.28 -5.44
C CYS A 126 -24.91 23.24 -6.57
N LYS A 127 -26.22 23.46 -6.79
CA LYS A 127 -26.73 24.39 -7.80
C LYS A 127 -26.27 25.82 -7.52
N GLN A 128 -26.35 26.28 -6.27
CA GLN A 128 -25.86 27.61 -5.90
C GLN A 128 -24.36 27.76 -6.19
N MET A 129 -23.56 26.76 -5.85
CA MET A 129 -22.12 26.77 -6.13
C MET A 129 -21.82 26.84 -7.63
N LEU A 130 -22.51 26.02 -8.45
CA LEU A 130 -22.34 26.01 -9.92
C LEU A 130 -22.70 27.34 -10.59
N ILE A 131 -23.58 28.14 -9.99
CA ILE A 131 -23.94 29.48 -10.49
C ILE A 131 -22.90 30.52 -10.08
N GLN A 132 -22.24 30.32 -8.94
CA GLN A 132 -21.35 31.31 -8.33
C GLN A 132 -19.89 31.17 -8.77
N THR A 133 -19.52 30.09 -9.45
CA THR A 133 -18.14 29.82 -9.87
C THR A 133 -18.05 29.56 -11.36
N ASP A 134 -16.95 30.00 -11.98
CA ASP A 134 -16.60 29.68 -13.37
C ASP A 134 -15.85 28.33 -13.47
N MET A 135 -15.61 27.65 -12.34
CA MET A 135 -14.93 26.36 -12.30
C MET A 135 -15.82 25.21 -12.80
N ASP A 136 -15.24 24.27 -13.54
CA ASP A 136 -15.91 23.02 -13.90
C ASP A 136 -15.90 22.02 -12.72
N LEU A 137 -16.66 22.35 -11.67
CA LEU A 137 -16.67 21.62 -10.40
C LEU A 137 -17.05 20.13 -10.57
N ALA A 138 -17.84 19.79 -11.59
CA ALA A 138 -18.30 18.43 -11.84
C ALA A 138 -17.18 17.51 -12.37
N ASN A 139 -16.23 18.09 -13.11
CA ASN A 139 -15.17 17.34 -13.80
C ASN A 139 -13.78 17.57 -13.24
N MET A 140 -13.65 18.47 -12.27
CA MET A 140 -12.42 18.68 -11.53
C MET A 140 -12.39 17.82 -10.26
N LYS A 141 -11.19 17.50 -9.79
CA LYS A 141 -10.96 16.79 -8.54
C LYS A 141 -9.75 17.39 -7.83
N PRO A 142 -9.80 17.58 -6.50
CA PRO A 142 -8.60 17.91 -5.75
C PRO A 142 -7.51 16.82 -5.91
N PRO A 143 -6.22 17.18 -6.04
CA PRO A 143 -5.16 16.21 -6.35
C PRO A 143 -5.01 15.06 -5.34
N TYR A 144 -5.33 15.33 -4.08
CA TYR A 144 -5.25 14.39 -2.94
C TYR A 144 -6.45 13.45 -2.82
N ARG A 145 -7.56 13.69 -3.55
CA ARG A 145 -8.71 12.78 -3.57
C ARG A 145 -8.48 11.65 -4.55
N LYS A 146 -9.06 10.47 -4.31
CA LYS A 146 -9.01 9.35 -5.27
C LYS A 146 -9.96 9.56 -6.46
N TYR A 147 -11.18 10.04 -6.19
CA TYR A 147 -12.32 10.01 -7.11
C TYR A 147 -12.79 11.40 -7.56
N TYR A 148 -13.13 11.54 -8.85
CA TYR A 148 -13.93 12.68 -9.33
C TYR A 148 -15.36 12.56 -8.81
N LEU A 149 -16.17 13.62 -8.94
CA LEU A 149 -17.54 13.60 -8.42
C LEU A 149 -18.36 12.41 -8.96
N ILE A 150 -18.31 12.14 -10.27
CA ILE A 150 -19.05 11.02 -10.87
C ILE A 150 -18.68 9.65 -10.24
N HIS A 151 -17.40 9.45 -9.92
CA HIS A 151 -16.94 8.23 -9.24
C HIS A 151 -17.40 8.19 -7.79
N HIS A 152 -17.45 9.33 -7.09
CA HIS A 152 -18.01 9.41 -5.74
C HIS A 152 -19.49 9.05 -5.71
N LEU A 153 -20.27 9.55 -6.67
CA LEU A 153 -21.69 9.23 -6.79
C LEU A 153 -21.89 7.74 -7.11
N ALA A 154 -21.10 7.19 -8.05
CA ALA A 154 -21.10 5.76 -8.39
C ALA A 154 -20.77 4.87 -7.17
N TYR A 155 -19.72 5.23 -6.43
CA TYR A 155 -19.30 4.55 -5.22
C TYR A 155 -20.40 4.57 -4.13
N ALA A 156 -21.15 5.67 -4.00
CA ALA A 156 -22.19 5.83 -2.99
C ALA A 156 -23.59 5.37 -3.44
N ASN A 157 -23.73 4.79 -4.63
CA ASN A 157 -25.00 4.46 -5.27
C ASN A 157 -25.97 5.66 -5.42
N ASN A 158 -25.42 6.87 -5.57
CA ASN A 158 -26.22 8.09 -5.56
C ASN A 158 -26.68 8.49 -6.96
N ARG A 159 -27.48 7.63 -7.59
CA ARG A 159 -28.03 7.86 -8.94
C ARG A 159 -28.93 9.09 -9.00
N ARG A 160 -29.74 9.30 -7.95
CA ARG A 160 -30.70 10.41 -7.91
C ARG A 160 -30.00 11.76 -8.01
N GLU A 161 -28.99 12.00 -7.17
CA GLU A 161 -28.22 13.25 -7.21
C GLU A 161 -27.50 13.41 -8.54
N PHE A 162 -26.95 12.32 -9.11
CA PHE A 162 -26.33 12.37 -10.44
C PHE A 162 -27.32 12.86 -11.52
N ASP A 163 -28.53 12.31 -11.53
CA ASP A 163 -29.57 12.73 -12.49
C ASP A 163 -30.03 14.17 -12.23
N GLU A 164 -30.26 14.55 -10.97
CA GLU A 164 -30.66 15.91 -10.61
C GLU A 164 -29.61 16.93 -11.03
N LEU A 165 -28.33 16.69 -10.72
CA LEU A 165 -27.22 17.58 -11.13
C LEU A 165 -27.09 17.65 -12.64
N ARG A 166 -27.09 16.51 -13.36
CA ARG A 166 -26.97 16.47 -14.82
C ARG A 166 -28.08 17.26 -15.51
N ASN A 167 -29.28 17.28 -14.92
CA ASN A 167 -30.44 17.97 -15.49
C ASN A 167 -30.48 19.48 -15.17
N LEU A 168 -29.54 20.03 -14.38
CA LEU A 168 -29.47 21.46 -14.09
C LEU A 168 -29.08 22.31 -15.30
N GLY A 169 -28.54 21.71 -16.38
CA GLY A 169 -28.06 22.39 -17.58
C GLY A 169 -26.76 23.19 -17.39
N THR A 170 -26.42 23.59 -16.16
CA THR A 170 -25.14 24.20 -15.79
C THR A 170 -24.07 23.19 -15.39
N CYS A 171 -24.45 21.92 -15.18
CA CYS A 171 -23.55 20.84 -14.78
C CYS A 171 -23.47 19.80 -15.89
N HIS A 172 -22.27 19.61 -16.44
CA HIS A 172 -22.02 18.61 -17.47
C HIS A 172 -20.99 17.62 -16.96
N PHE A 173 -21.36 16.35 -16.84
CA PHE A 173 -20.41 15.31 -16.46
C PHE A 173 -19.63 14.82 -17.67
N ASN A 174 -18.31 14.84 -17.57
CA ASN A 174 -17.42 14.09 -18.44
C ASN A 174 -17.48 12.61 -18.02
N MET A 175 -18.24 11.84 -18.78
CA MET A 175 -18.47 10.41 -18.56
C MET A 175 -17.20 9.56 -18.74
N LEU A 176 -16.13 10.10 -19.33
CA LEU A 176 -14.90 9.34 -19.62
C LEU A 176 -13.75 9.66 -18.65
N LEU A 177 -14.04 10.36 -17.55
CA LEU A 177 -13.06 10.53 -16.49
C LEU A 177 -12.70 9.17 -15.90
N LEU A 178 -11.39 8.95 -15.70
CA LEU A 178 -10.86 7.73 -15.11
C LEU A 178 -10.26 8.02 -13.72
N THR A 179 -10.34 7.05 -12.83
CA THR A 179 -9.61 7.05 -11.57
C THR A 179 -8.10 6.89 -11.80
N SER A 180 -7.30 7.04 -10.74
CA SER A 180 -5.84 6.80 -10.81
C SER A 180 -5.47 5.36 -11.17
N ASP A 181 -6.35 4.41 -10.87
CA ASP A 181 -6.28 3.01 -11.26
C ASP A 181 -7.01 2.73 -12.60
N ASN A 182 -7.19 3.76 -13.42
CA ASN A 182 -7.78 3.72 -14.77
C ASN A 182 -9.23 3.22 -14.84
N LYS A 183 -10.00 3.26 -13.76
CA LYS A 183 -11.39 2.78 -13.76
C LYS A 183 -12.36 3.88 -14.15
N THR A 184 -13.38 3.51 -14.90
CA THR A 184 -14.55 4.34 -15.18
C THR A 184 -15.47 4.42 -13.96
N ALA A 185 -16.40 5.38 -13.96
CA ALA A 185 -17.44 5.45 -12.94
C ALA A 185 -18.35 4.21 -12.91
N ALA A 186 -18.63 3.60 -14.07
CA ALA A 186 -19.38 2.35 -14.16
C ALA A 186 -18.65 1.18 -13.47
N GLU A 187 -17.34 1.02 -13.73
CA GLU A 187 -16.52 0.02 -13.03
C GLU A 187 -16.51 0.23 -11.52
N VAL A 188 -16.37 1.48 -11.06
CA VAL A 188 -16.46 1.80 -9.63
C VAL A 188 -17.83 1.41 -9.06
N ALA A 189 -18.94 1.62 -9.78
CA ALA A 189 -20.26 1.17 -9.34
C ALA A 189 -20.32 -0.37 -9.24
N PHE A 190 -19.84 -1.10 -10.25
CA PHE A 190 -19.87 -2.57 -10.26
C PHE A 190 -19.03 -3.18 -9.12
N GLU A 191 -17.85 -2.63 -8.87
CA GLU A 191 -16.97 -3.07 -7.77
C GLU A 191 -17.59 -2.88 -6.39
N ASN A 192 -18.52 -1.94 -6.26
CA ASN A 192 -19.24 -1.66 -5.01
C ASN A 192 -20.65 -2.26 -5.00
N HIS A 193 -20.92 -3.24 -5.88
CA HIS A 193 -22.20 -3.95 -5.96
C HIS A 193 -23.41 -3.04 -6.29
N HIS A 194 -23.19 -2.01 -7.12
CA HIS A 194 -24.23 -1.12 -7.61
C HIS A 194 -24.49 -1.36 -9.11
N GLN A 195 -24.97 -2.56 -9.46
CA GLN A 195 -25.14 -3.00 -10.85
C GLN A 195 -26.11 -2.11 -11.63
N ASP A 196 -27.23 -1.72 -11.02
CA ASP A 196 -28.22 -0.87 -11.69
C ASP A 196 -27.64 0.49 -12.09
N PHE A 197 -26.83 1.09 -11.21
CA PHE A 197 -26.21 2.38 -11.51
C PHE A 197 -25.07 2.23 -12.52
N GLY A 198 -24.24 1.18 -12.40
CA GLY A 198 -23.20 0.88 -13.40
C GLY A 198 -23.77 0.67 -14.79
N ASN A 199 -24.83 -0.15 -14.92
CA ASN A 199 -25.53 -0.39 -16.18
C ASN A 199 -26.16 0.90 -16.73
N TYR A 200 -26.72 1.74 -15.86
CA TYR A 200 -27.25 3.04 -16.26
C TYR A 200 -26.16 3.96 -16.80
N LEU A 201 -25.00 4.05 -16.14
CA LEU A 201 -23.86 4.84 -16.61
C LEU A 201 -23.35 4.34 -17.99
N GLU A 202 -23.25 3.02 -18.19
CA GLU A 202 -22.90 2.45 -19.49
C GLU A 202 -23.97 2.70 -20.57
N SER A 203 -25.25 2.77 -20.19
CA SER A 203 -26.33 3.11 -21.13
C SER A 203 -26.25 4.57 -21.58
N LEU A 204 -25.73 5.47 -20.73
CA LEU A 204 -25.51 6.88 -21.05
C LEU A 204 -24.24 7.09 -21.86
N SER A 205 -23.20 6.27 -21.66
CA SER A 205 -21.96 6.29 -22.45
C SER A 205 -21.48 4.87 -22.74
N PRO A 206 -21.82 4.31 -23.92
CA PRO A 206 -21.36 2.99 -24.34
C PRO A 206 -19.84 2.83 -24.39
N GLU A 207 -19.10 3.93 -24.49
CA GLU A 207 -17.63 3.96 -24.41
C GLU A 207 -17.12 3.44 -23.05
N MET A 208 -17.81 3.71 -21.94
CA MET A 208 -17.45 3.16 -20.63
C MET A 208 -17.45 1.63 -20.65
N LYS A 209 -18.45 1.03 -21.31
CA LYS A 209 -18.56 -0.42 -21.45
C LYS A 209 -17.38 -1.00 -22.23
N LYS A 210 -17.00 -0.36 -23.35
CA LYS A 210 -15.83 -0.78 -24.14
C LYS A 210 -14.54 -0.72 -23.32
N ILE A 211 -14.37 0.32 -22.50
CA ILE A 211 -13.21 0.47 -21.62
C ILE A 211 -13.18 -0.66 -20.59
N ARG A 212 -14.30 -0.95 -19.93
CA ARG A 212 -14.41 -2.05 -18.97
C ARG A 212 -14.12 -3.41 -19.60
N GLU A 213 -14.72 -3.71 -20.74
CA GLU A 213 -14.49 -4.98 -21.46
C GLU A 213 -13.01 -5.14 -21.82
N LYS A 214 -12.34 -4.05 -22.22
CA LYS A 214 -10.90 -4.04 -22.47
C LYS A 214 -10.11 -4.32 -21.19
N HIS A 215 -10.46 -3.69 -20.06
CA HIS A 215 -9.78 -3.94 -18.78
C HIS A 215 -9.97 -5.39 -18.32
N GLN A 216 -11.17 -5.95 -18.47
CA GLN A 216 -11.46 -7.36 -18.15
C GLN A 216 -10.66 -8.32 -19.02
N ALA A 217 -10.55 -8.05 -20.33
CA ALA A 217 -9.75 -8.87 -21.24
C ALA A 217 -8.24 -8.83 -20.87
N ILE A 218 -7.72 -7.65 -20.52
CA ILE A 218 -6.34 -7.50 -20.05
C ILE A 218 -6.13 -8.30 -18.77
N GLN A 219 -7.02 -8.14 -17.78
CA GLN A 219 -6.92 -8.86 -16.51
C GLN A 219 -6.97 -10.38 -16.69
N GLN A 220 -7.88 -10.87 -17.54
CA GLN A 220 -7.99 -12.30 -17.85
C GLN A 220 -6.73 -12.83 -18.53
N SER A 221 -6.15 -12.07 -19.46
CA SER A 221 -4.90 -12.46 -20.11
C SER A 221 -3.72 -12.55 -19.14
N SER A 222 -3.66 -11.68 -18.12
CA SER A 222 -2.64 -11.72 -17.08
C SER A 222 -2.79 -12.94 -16.17
N ILE A 223 -4.02 -13.32 -15.80
CA ILE A 223 -4.29 -14.51 -14.97
C ILE A 223 -3.87 -15.78 -15.71
N ILE A 224 -4.24 -15.92 -16.99
CA ILE A 224 -3.87 -17.09 -17.80
C ILE A 224 -2.34 -17.23 -17.88
N ALA A 225 -1.62 -16.13 -18.09
CA ALA A 225 -0.16 -16.16 -18.14
C ALA A 225 0.47 -16.60 -16.81
N GLN A 226 -0.09 -16.18 -15.67
CA GLN A 226 0.37 -16.61 -14.34
C GLN A 226 0.10 -18.09 -14.10
N GLU A 227 -1.09 -18.59 -14.45
CA GLU A 227 -1.46 -20.00 -14.33
C GLU A 227 -0.57 -20.90 -15.22
N GLU A 228 -0.22 -20.46 -16.43
CA GLU A 228 0.70 -21.16 -17.31
C GLU A 228 2.12 -21.24 -16.74
N GLU A 229 2.60 -20.15 -16.13
CA GLU A 229 3.91 -20.08 -15.49
C GLU A 229 3.98 -20.99 -14.25
N GLU A 230 2.97 -20.95 -13.38
CA GLU A 230 2.85 -21.85 -12.23
C GLU A 230 2.85 -23.32 -12.67
N LYS A 231 2.05 -23.66 -13.68
CA LYS A 231 1.98 -25.02 -14.23
C LYS A 231 3.31 -25.48 -14.83
N TYR A 232 4.05 -24.58 -15.50
CA TYR A 232 5.39 -24.90 -16.01
C TYR A 232 6.37 -25.19 -14.87
N VAL A 233 6.35 -24.38 -13.81
CA VAL A 233 7.19 -24.60 -12.62
C VAL A 233 6.85 -25.94 -11.95
N GLU A 234 5.57 -26.26 -11.78
CA GLU A 234 5.14 -27.54 -11.23
C GLU A 234 5.62 -28.74 -12.05
N GLN A 235 5.50 -28.65 -13.39
CA GLN A 235 6.00 -29.69 -14.29
C GLN A 235 7.53 -29.86 -14.18
N GLN A 236 8.27 -28.75 -14.07
CA GLN A 236 9.72 -28.80 -13.86
C GLN A 236 10.06 -29.47 -12.52
N LEU A 237 9.38 -29.12 -11.42
CA LEU A 237 9.56 -29.74 -10.11
C LEU A 237 9.29 -31.25 -10.13
N GLN A 238 8.25 -31.70 -10.84
CA GLN A 238 7.93 -33.12 -10.99
C GLN A 238 8.99 -33.88 -11.82
N SER A 239 9.70 -33.20 -12.71
CA SER A 239 10.78 -33.78 -13.51
C SER A 239 12.14 -33.85 -12.78
N ILE A 240 12.25 -33.25 -11.58
CA ILE A 240 13.44 -33.40 -10.73
C ILE A 240 13.48 -34.84 -10.20
N GLN A 241 14.20 -35.72 -10.90
CA GLN A 241 14.63 -36.99 -10.32
C GLN A 241 15.70 -36.68 -9.27
N LEU A 242 15.35 -36.74 -7.98
CA LEU A 242 16.32 -36.68 -6.89
C LEU A 242 17.37 -37.77 -7.12
N PRO A 243 18.66 -37.44 -7.31
CA PRO A 243 19.67 -38.47 -7.52
C PRO A 243 19.68 -39.40 -6.31
N ASN A 244 19.72 -40.72 -6.55
CA ASN A 244 19.70 -41.77 -5.52
C ASN A 244 20.78 -41.60 -4.42
N ASN A 245 21.78 -40.73 -4.62
CA ASN A 245 22.77 -40.38 -3.60
C ASN A 245 22.24 -39.41 -2.52
N MET A 246 21.12 -38.72 -2.72
CA MET A 246 20.63 -37.72 -1.78
C MET A 246 19.98 -38.37 -0.55
N LEU A 247 19.35 -39.55 -0.72
CA LEU A 247 18.87 -40.37 0.39
C LEU A 247 20.02 -40.76 1.33
N SER A 248 21.22 -40.97 0.80
CA SER A 248 22.38 -41.35 1.62
C SER A 248 22.78 -40.28 2.65
N CYS A 249 22.50 -39.00 2.36
CA CYS A 249 22.71 -37.88 3.28
C CYS A 249 21.73 -37.90 4.47
N PHE A 250 20.62 -38.64 4.36
CA PHE A 250 19.58 -38.77 5.38
C PHE A 250 19.50 -40.17 5.98
N THR A 251 20.37 -41.10 5.56
CA THR A 251 20.47 -42.45 6.14
C THR A 251 21.61 -42.56 7.13
N CYS A 252 21.37 -43.25 8.24
CA CYS A 252 22.42 -43.55 9.19
C CYS A 252 23.41 -44.57 8.62
N PRO A 253 24.73 -44.31 8.69
CA PRO A 253 25.72 -45.25 8.18
C PRO A 253 25.81 -46.56 8.98
N LEU A 254 25.34 -46.58 10.23
CA LEU A 254 25.28 -47.78 11.07
C LEU A 254 24.04 -48.63 10.80
N THR A 255 22.84 -48.03 10.82
CA THR A 255 21.59 -48.79 10.65
C THR A 255 21.20 -48.98 9.19
N LYS A 256 21.75 -48.17 8.28
CA LYS A 256 21.35 -48.07 6.86
C LYS A 256 19.88 -47.64 6.64
N GLU A 257 19.25 -47.11 7.69
CA GLU A 257 17.87 -46.60 7.67
C GLU A 257 17.87 -45.07 7.76
N LEU A 258 16.75 -44.42 7.41
CA LEU A 258 16.56 -42.98 7.58
C LEU A 258 16.68 -42.59 9.06
N PHE A 259 17.30 -41.44 9.33
CA PHE A 259 17.44 -40.95 10.70
C PHE A 259 16.08 -40.67 11.36
N ILE A 260 15.92 -41.11 12.61
CA ILE A 260 14.79 -40.76 13.47
C ILE A 260 15.25 -39.75 14.52
N ASP A 261 16.40 -40.01 15.17
CA ASP A 261 17.02 -39.08 16.12
C ASP A 261 18.53 -38.92 15.83
N PRO A 262 18.87 -38.14 14.79
CA PRO A 262 20.25 -38.01 14.34
C PRO A 262 21.13 -37.28 15.37
N VAL A 263 22.31 -37.82 15.65
CA VAL A 263 23.32 -37.24 16.53
C VAL A 263 24.70 -37.24 15.90
N VAL A 264 25.46 -36.17 16.14
CA VAL A 264 26.84 -35.99 15.71
C VAL A 264 27.78 -36.45 16.81
N CYS A 265 28.76 -37.26 16.44
CA CYS A 265 29.87 -37.66 17.30
C CYS A 265 31.08 -36.75 17.13
N ALA A 266 32.10 -36.92 17.99
CA ALA A 266 33.32 -36.12 17.97
C ALA A 266 34.15 -36.23 16.66
N ASP A 267 33.87 -37.25 15.84
CA ASP A 267 34.44 -37.43 14.49
C ASP A 267 33.74 -36.58 13.40
N GLY A 268 32.67 -35.88 13.76
CA GLY A 268 31.88 -35.04 12.85
C GLY A 268 30.84 -35.80 12.02
N PHE A 269 30.72 -37.12 12.19
CA PHE A 269 29.72 -37.92 11.48
C PHE A 269 28.39 -37.99 12.25
N THR A 270 27.29 -38.11 11.51
CA THR A 270 25.94 -38.26 12.08
C THR A 270 25.52 -39.72 12.11
N TYR A 271 25.01 -40.16 13.27
CA TYR A 271 24.52 -41.50 13.52
C TYR A 271 23.13 -41.45 14.14
N GLU A 272 22.40 -42.57 14.09
CA GLU A 272 21.17 -42.73 14.85
C GLU A 272 21.52 -42.90 16.33
N ARG A 273 20.87 -42.14 17.22
CA ARG A 273 21.24 -42.08 18.65
C ARG A 273 21.28 -43.47 19.28
N ALA A 274 20.26 -44.28 19.06
CA ALA A 274 20.17 -45.61 19.64
C ALA A 274 21.34 -46.51 19.19
N ALA A 275 21.68 -46.46 17.90
CA ALA A 275 22.73 -47.30 17.32
C ALA A 275 24.12 -46.91 17.81
N ILE A 276 24.44 -45.62 17.85
CA ILE A 276 25.76 -45.16 18.31
C ILE A 276 25.92 -45.32 19.82
N GLN A 277 24.84 -45.16 20.59
CA GLN A 277 24.90 -45.38 22.03
C GLN A 277 25.11 -46.86 22.36
N GLN A 278 24.50 -47.78 21.61
CA GLN A 278 24.78 -49.21 21.73
C GLN A 278 26.24 -49.55 21.37
N TRP A 279 26.77 -48.94 20.31
CA TRP A 279 28.18 -49.10 19.91
C TRP A 279 29.15 -48.68 21.01
N LEU A 280 28.96 -47.48 21.58
CA LEU A 280 29.79 -46.96 22.66
C LEU A 280 29.65 -47.79 23.96
N ASN A 281 28.44 -48.20 24.32
CA ASN A 281 28.18 -49.04 25.50
C ASN A 281 28.79 -50.44 25.38
N GLY A 282 29.02 -50.92 24.16
CA GLY A 282 29.74 -52.17 23.88
C GLY A 282 31.26 -52.08 24.10
N GLY A 283 31.77 -50.97 24.63
CA GLY A 283 33.21 -50.75 24.90
C GLY A 283 34.01 -50.24 23.70
N GLN A 284 33.34 -49.87 22.60
CA GLN A 284 33.99 -49.40 21.37
C GLN A 284 34.15 -47.88 21.39
N ASN A 285 35.28 -47.37 21.89
CA ASN A 285 35.59 -45.92 21.90
C ASN A 285 36.12 -45.39 20.55
N ARG A 286 35.64 -45.96 19.44
CA ARG A 286 36.10 -45.67 18.07
C ARG A 286 34.95 -45.23 17.17
N SER A 287 35.24 -44.39 16.21
CA SER A 287 34.33 -43.95 15.15
C SER A 287 33.90 -45.15 14.29
N PRO A 288 32.59 -45.41 14.13
CA PRO A 288 32.11 -46.45 13.22
C PRO A 288 32.45 -46.20 11.75
N MET A 289 32.63 -44.94 11.34
CA MET A 289 32.94 -44.57 9.95
C MET A 289 34.42 -44.64 9.62
N THR A 290 35.29 -44.21 10.55
CA THR A 290 36.73 -44.07 10.28
C THR A 290 37.58 -45.09 11.04
N ASN A 291 36.99 -45.82 11.99
CA ASN A 291 37.67 -46.73 12.90
C ASN A 291 38.81 -46.07 13.71
N MET A 292 38.81 -44.74 13.83
CA MET A 292 39.74 -43.99 14.67
C MET A 292 39.16 -43.78 16.07
N GLU A 293 40.01 -43.61 17.09
CA GLU A 293 39.54 -43.31 18.45
C GLU A 293 38.79 -41.98 18.49
N LEU A 294 37.65 -41.96 19.19
CA LEU A 294 36.88 -40.74 19.40
C LEU A 294 37.51 -39.93 20.53
N SER A 295 37.66 -38.62 20.32
CA SER A 295 38.20 -37.72 21.35
C SER A 295 37.30 -37.60 22.58
N ASN A 296 36.00 -37.88 22.44
CA ASN A 296 35.04 -38.04 23.51
C ASN A 296 33.82 -38.84 23.03
N THR A 297 32.96 -39.25 23.97
CA THR A 297 31.73 -40.01 23.70
C THR A 297 30.46 -39.16 23.75
N ASN A 298 30.59 -37.83 23.64
CA ASN A 298 29.43 -36.93 23.65
C ASN A 298 28.64 -37.03 22.35
N LEU A 299 27.31 -36.98 22.46
CA LEU A 299 26.38 -37.05 21.33
C LEU A 299 25.62 -35.73 21.22
N VAL A 300 25.87 -34.97 20.16
CA VAL A 300 25.22 -33.68 19.92
C VAL A 300 24.08 -33.86 18.92
N PRO A 301 22.82 -33.49 19.21
CA PRO A 301 21.73 -33.61 18.25
C PRO A 301 22.00 -32.87 16.93
N ASN A 302 21.81 -33.54 15.78
CA ASN A 302 21.85 -32.90 14.47
C ASN A 302 20.45 -32.37 14.12
N ILE A 303 20.14 -31.19 14.64
CA ILE A 303 18.81 -30.57 14.50
C ILE A 303 18.47 -30.30 13.03
N VAL A 304 19.47 -29.99 12.19
CA VAL A 304 19.25 -29.70 10.76
C VAL A 304 18.70 -30.92 10.02
N ILE A 305 19.31 -32.10 10.19
CA ILE A 305 18.84 -33.34 9.57
C ILE A 305 17.49 -33.76 10.15
N LYS A 306 17.31 -33.60 11.46
CA LYS A 306 16.05 -33.93 12.14
C LYS A 306 14.88 -33.11 11.59
N SER A 307 15.01 -31.78 11.57
CA SER A 307 13.96 -30.89 11.07
C SER A 307 13.64 -31.15 9.60
N ALA A 308 14.64 -31.40 8.76
CA ALA A 308 14.42 -31.70 7.34
C ALA A 308 13.61 -32.99 7.13
N LEU A 309 13.88 -34.04 7.92
CA LEU A 309 13.15 -35.31 7.83
C LEU A 309 11.75 -35.24 8.44
N ASP A 310 11.57 -34.49 9.51
CA ASP A 310 10.26 -34.29 10.13
C ASP A 310 9.33 -33.50 9.17
N GLU A 311 9.85 -32.48 8.48
CA GLU A 311 9.10 -31.75 7.46
C GLU A 311 8.70 -32.64 6.27
N LEU A 312 9.59 -33.55 5.84
CA LEU A 312 9.28 -34.52 4.78
C LEU A 312 8.17 -35.49 5.20
N ARG A 313 8.22 -36.02 6.42
CA ARG A 313 7.18 -36.93 6.97
C ARG A 313 5.82 -36.23 7.07
N GLU A 314 5.79 -34.97 7.50
CA GLU A 314 4.56 -34.18 7.58
C GLU A 314 3.92 -33.99 6.20
N LYS A 315 4.72 -33.76 5.16
CA LYS A 315 4.23 -33.66 3.77
C LYS A 315 3.71 -34.99 3.23
N GLU A 316 4.38 -36.11 3.50
CA GLU A 316 3.89 -37.45 3.11
C GLU A 316 2.56 -37.83 3.77
N HIS A 317 2.36 -37.43 5.04
CA HIS A 317 1.10 -37.65 5.76
C HIS A 317 -0.07 -36.82 5.24
N GLN A 318 0.18 -35.65 4.64
CA GLN A 318 -0.85 -34.83 4.02
C GLN A 318 -1.29 -35.40 2.66
N VAL A 319 -0.37 -35.98 1.89
CA VAL A 319 -0.67 -36.60 0.59
C VAL A 319 -1.42 -37.94 0.75
N SER A 320 -1.16 -38.71 1.81
CA SER A 320 -1.84 -40.01 2.05
C SER A 320 -3.26 -39.89 2.66
N ARG A 321 -3.75 -38.67 2.94
CA ARG A 321 -5.10 -38.41 3.50
C ARG A 321 -6.08 -37.83 2.48
N LEU A 322 -5.66 -37.66 1.23
CA LEU A 322 -6.48 -37.28 0.08
C LEU A 322 -6.79 -38.53 -0.75
#